data_AF-T1GYQ5-F1
#
_entry.id   AF-T1GYQ5-F1
#
_cell.length_a   1.000
_cell.length_b   1.000
_cell.length_c   1.000
_cell.angle_alpha   90.00
_cell.angle_beta   90.00
_cell.angle_gamma   90.00
#
_symmetry.space_group_name_H-M   'P 1'
#
loop_
_entity.id
_entity.type
_entity.pdbx_description
1 polymer ?
#
loop_
_entity_poly.entity_id
_entity_poly.type
_entity_poly.pdbx_seq_one_letter_code
_entity_poly.pdbx_strand_id
1 'polypeptide(L)'
;MLTSRIERECTRKQKCIQQSLGNRNQSNIPHPCSQGNTILSRTAEKVTFIVMLVLSNILPSIFTFIRPFLKWFLHRFTRLCELQRICYGCTKGASRNKHLEKSLALSKTPSIKNMIREFDEYVEHCSDEEFGLLPARGIAAIMYAKKIKPKIHPDFPKLLGKSIEQIWGYRRLMHVVERLREEQYDAEDQRHEEKLLELWKLLMPEVPLESR
;
A
#
# COMPACT_ATOMS: atom_id res chain seq x y z
N MET A 1 -5.73 14.23 16.60
CA MET A 1 -6.16 15.47 15.88
C MET A 1 -5.60 15.64 14.47
N LEU A 2 -4.63 14.84 13.99
CA LEU A 2 -4.06 14.96 12.63
C LEU A 2 -4.78 14.14 11.55
N THR A 3 -5.55 13.12 11.94
CA THR A 3 -6.28 12.23 11.01
C THR A 3 -7.50 12.89 10.36
N SER A 4 -8.10 13.90 10.99
CA SER A 4 -9.29 14.60 10.46
C SER A 4 -8.99 15.71 9.46
N ARG A 5 -7.70 16.05 9.25
CA ARG A 5 -7.28 17.06 8.25
C ARG A 5 -7.05 16.43 6.88
N ILE A 6 -6.59 15.17 6.82
CA ILE A 6 -6.29 14.46 5.57
C ILE A 6 -7.57 13.99 4.86
N GLU A 7 -8.59 13.56 5.60
CA GLU A 7 -9.88 13.16 5.00
C GLU A 7 -10.65 14.34 4.36
N ARG A 8 -10.46 15.57 4.88
CA ARG A 8 -11.09 16.78 4.35
C ARG A 8 -10.45 17.31 3.06
N GLU A 9 -9.18 17.01 2.80
CA GLU A 9 -8.54 17.37 1.52
C GLU A 9 -8.91 16.43 0.38
N CYS A 10 -9.13 15.14 0.67
CA CYS A 10 -9.47 14.15 -0.34
C CYS A 10 -10.88 14.38 -0.92
N THR A 11 -11.84 14.82 -0.10
CA THR A 11 -13.21 15.14 -0.54
C THR A 11 -13.31 16.44 -1.34
N ARG A 12 -12.42 17.42 -1.14
CA ARG A 12 -12.42 18.67 -1.92
C ARG A 12 -11.93 18.49 -3.35
N LYS A 13 -10.92 17.63 -3.59
CA LYS A 13 -10.41 17.38 -4.95
C LYS A 13 -11.42 16.66 -5.84
N GLN A 14 -12.32 15.87 -5.27
CA GLN A 14 -13.34 15.13 -6.03
C GLN A 14 -14.51 16.00 -6.50
N LYS A 15 -14.81 17.11 -5.80
CA LYS A 15 -15.83 18.09 -6.24
C LYS A 15 -15.34 19.02 -7.37
N CYS A 16 -14.05 19.41 -7.40
CA CYS A 16 -13.52 20.24 -8.48
C CYS A 16 -13.49 19.54 -9.85
N ILE A 17 -13.40 18.20 -9.90
CA ILE A 17 -13.38 17.46 -11.17
C ILE A 17 -14.79 17.30 -11.77
N GLN A 18 -15.84 17.32 -10.95
CA GLN A 18 -17.22 17.25 -11.44
C GLN A 18 -17.75 18.60 -11.95
N GLN A 19 -17.18 19.73 -11.53
CA GLN A 19 -17.58 21.06 -12.02
C GLN A 19 -16.95 21.45 -13.38
N SER A 20 -15.87 20.79 -13.83
CA SER A 20 -15.22 21.15 -15.11
C SER A 20 -15.78 20.45 -16.35
N LEU A 21 -16.69 19.48 -16.18
CA LEU A 21 -17.33 18.75 -17.29
C LEU A 21 -18.77 19.20 -17.59
N GLY A 22 -19.30 20.18 -16.84
CA GLY A 22 -20.68 20.65 -16.95
C GLY A 22 -20.91 21.91 -17.78
N ASN A 23 -19.91 22.47 -18.47
CA ASN A 23 -20.03 23.79 -19.08
C ASN A 23 -19.48 23.88 -20.51
N ARG A 24 -19.96 22.99 -21.39
CA ARG A 24 -19.67 23.06 -22.83
C ARG A 24 -20.94 22.74 -23.65
N ASN A 25 -21.97 23.57 -23.48
CA ASN A 25 -23.11 23.64 -24.40
C ASN A 25 -23.34 25.11 -24.78
N GLN A 26 -22.73 25.52 -25.89
CA GLN A 26 -23.06 26.75 -26.59
C GLN A 26 -23.65 26.37 -27.95
N SER A 27 -24.87 26.87 -28.17
CA SER A 27 -25.36 27.49 -29.40
C SER A 27 -24.94 26.88 -30.74
N ASN A 28 -25.92 26.36 -31.50
CA ASN A 28 -26.20 26.87 -32.85
C ASN A 28 -27.54 26.36 -33.37
N ILE A 29 -28.36 27.31 -33.82
CA ILE A 29 -29.61 27.16 -34.55
C ILE A 29 -29.28 27.07 -36.05
N PRO A 30 -30.00 26.24 -36.83
CA PRO A 30 -30.56 26.79 -38.07
C PRO A 30 -32.03 26.39 -38.31
N HIS A 31 -32.76 27.33 -38.91
CA HIS A 31 -34.15 27.24 -39.37
C HIS A 31 -34.30 26.41 -40.66
N PRO A 32 -35.54 26.03 -41.04
CA PRO A 32 -35.84 24.86 -41.86
C PRO A 32 -36.00 25.18 -43.35
N CYS A 33 -35.64 24.23 -44.21
CA CYS A 33 -36.40 23.85 -45.40
C CYS A 33 -35.68 22.73 -46.16
N SER A 34 -36.38 21.61 -46.36
CA SER A 34 -36.58 20.96 -47.67
C SER A 34 -36.92 19.48 -47.45
N GLN A 35 -38.15 19.15 -47.80
CA GLN A 35 -38.69 17.79 -47.86
C GLN A 35 -37.96 16.99 -48.95
N GLY A 36 -37.65 15.73 -48.65
CA GLY A 36 -37.17 14.75 -49.63
C GLY A 36 -36.50 13.57 -48.94
N ASN A 37 -37.12 12.38 -49.03
CA ASN A 37 -36.59 11.05 -48.66
C ASN A 37 -36.88 10.55 -47.22
N THR A 38 -38.15 10.44 -46.85
CA THR A 38 -38.64 10.07 -45.50
C THR A 38 -38.94 8.58 -45.26
N ILE A 39 -38.50 7.66 -46.14
CA ILE A 39 -38.79 6.22 -45.95
C ILE A 39 -37.53 5.40 -45.63
N LEU A 40 -36.37 5.69 -46.25
CA LEU A 40 -35.13 4.94 -45.99
C LEU A 40 -34.37 5.39 -44.72
N SER A 41 -34.50 6.67 -44.33
CA SER A 41 -33.91 7.20 -43.09
C SER A 41 -34.67 6.77 -41.83
N ARG A 42 -35.99 6.59 -41.95
CA ARG A 42 -36.87 6.26 -40.83
C ARG A 42 -36.71 4.82 -40.34
N THR A 43 -36.30 3.90 -41.23
CA THR A 43 -35.91 2.53 -40.85
C THR A 43 -34.52 2.52 -40.22
N ALA A 44 -33.56 3.30 -40.74
CA ALA A 44 -32.24 3.44 -40.13
C ALA A 44 -32.31 4.06 -38.71
N GLU A 45 -33.10 5.11 -38.51
CA GLU A 45 -33.34 5.73 -37.20
C GLU A 45 -33.98 4.74 -36.21
N LYS A 46 -34.94 3.93 -36.67
CA LYS A 46 -35.54 2.87 -35.84
C LYS A 46 -34.54 1.78 -35.49
N VAL A 47 -33.70 1.34 -36.45
CA VAL A 47 -32.64 0.37 -36.20
C VAL A 47 -31.61 0.92 -35.23
N THR A 48 -31.16 2.16 -35.40
CA THR A 48 -30.25 2.83 -34.46
C THR A 48 -30.89 3.01 -33.09
N PHE A 49 -32.18 3.37 -33.01
CA PHE A 49 -32.92 3.47 -31.74
C PHE A 49 -33.06 2.12 -31.05
N ILE A 50 -33.40 1.06 -31.78
CA ILE A 50 -33.48 -0.32 -31.26
C ILE A 50 -32.09 -0.78 -30.78
N VAL A 51 -31.04 -0.55 -31.57
CA VAL A 51 -29.66 -0.88 -31.18
C VAL A 51 -29.23 -0.10 -29.93
N MET A 52 -29.51 1.20 -29.86
CA MET A 52 -29.21 2.03 -28.69
C MET A 52 -30.03 1.62 -27.45
N LEU A 53 -31.28 1.20 -27.61
CA LEU A 53 -32.13 0.69 -26.53
C LEU A 53 -31.64 -0.67 -26.02
N VAL A 54 -31.28 -1.56 -26.93
CA VAL A 54 -30.73 -2.89 -26.64
C VAL A 54 -29.38 -2.74 -25.94
N LEU A 55 -28.47 -1.92 -26.47
CA LEU A 55 -27.17 -1.67 -25.83
C LEU A 55 -27.34 -1.02 -24.45
N SER A 56 -28.18 0.00 -24.30
CA SER A 56 -28.34 0.72 -23.02
C SER A 56 -29.00 -0.11 -21.91
N ASN A 57 -29.85 -1.08 -22.24
CA ASN A 57 -30.52 -1.93 -21.24
C ASN A 57 -29.78 -3.27 -20.99
N ILE A 58 -29.19 -3.85 -22.04
CA ILE A 58 -28.52 -5.14 -21.94
C ILE A 58 -27.10 -4.98 -21.38
N LEU A 59 -26.36 -3.93 -21.76
CA LEU A 59 -24.99 -3.74 -21.27
C LEU A 59 -24.92 -3.64 -19.73
N PRO A 60 -25.72 -2.82 -19.02
CA PRO A 60 -25.65 -2.73 -17.56
C PRO A 60 -26.00 -4.06 -16.86
N SER A 61 -26.96 -4.80 -17.42
CA SER A 61 -27.39 -6.11 -16.91
C SER A 61 -26.27 -7.14 -17.05
N ILE A 62 -25.60 -7.16 -18.21
CA ILE A 62 -24.41 -7.98 -18.45
C ILE A 62 -23.27 -7.60 -17.50
N PHE A 63 -22.96 -6.31 -17.33
CA PHE A 63 -21.89 -5.87 -16.42
C PHE A 63 -22.18 -6.24 -14.96
N THR A 64 -23.43 -6.19 -14.53
CA THR A 64 -23.85 -6.58 -13.18
C THR A 64 -23.70 -8.08 -12.94
N PHE A 65 -24.00 -8.91 -13.95
CA PHE A 65 -23.86 -10.36 -13.89
C PHE A 65 -22.41 -10.82 -14.01
N ILE A 66 -21.62 -10.17 -14.87
CA ILE A 66 -20.20 -10.47 -15.06
C ILE A 66 -19.36 -10.04 -13.85
N ARG A 67 -19.74 -8.99 -13.11
CA ARG A 67 -18.94 -8.50 -11.95
C ARG A 67 -18.62 -9.57 -10.89
N PRO A 68 -19.59 -10.33 -10.34
CA PRO A 68 -19.30 -11.41 -9.41
C PRO A 68 -18.52 -12.55 -10.06
N PHE A 69 -18.79 -12.85 -11.33
CA PHE A 69 -18.05 -13.85 -12.10
C PHE A 69 -16.59 -13.45 -12.28
N LEU A 70 -16.30 -12.23 -12.73
CA LEU A 70 -14.95 -11.69 -12.91
C LEU A 70 -14.21 -11.57 -11.60
N LYS A 71 -14.91 -11.20 -10.50
CA LYS A 71 -14.34 -11.19 -9.15
C LYS A 71 -13.95 -12.60 -8.69
N TRP A 72 -14.85 -13.57 -8.85
CA TRP A 72 -14.60 -14.98 -8.54
C TRP A 72 -13.53 -15.58 -9.45
N PHE A 73 -13.56 -15.25 -10.74
CA PHE A 73 -12.65 -15.67 -11.78
C PHE A 73 -11.25 -15.11 -11.52
N LEU A 74 -11.09 -13.81 -11.22
CA LEU A 74 -9.82 -13.25 -10.78
C LEU A 74 -9.33 -13.93 -9.50
N HIS A 75 -10.22 -14.26 -8.56
CA HIS A 75 -9.83 -15.00 -7.36
C HIS A 75 -9.32 -16.41 -7.69
N ARG A 76 -9.98 -17.11 -8.62
CA ARG A 76 -9.70 -18.49 -9.03
C ARG A 76 -8.53 -18.63 -10.01
N PHE A 77 -8.39 -17.71 -10.96
CA PHE A 77 -7.45 -17.77 -12.07
C PHE A 77 -6.13 -17.06 -11.80
N THR A 78 -6.09 -16.00 -10.98
CA THR A 78 -4.80 -15.33 -10.70
C THR A 78 -3.87 -16.20 -9.85
N ARG A 79 -4.41 -17.17 -9.08
CA ARG A 79 -3.66 -18.01 -8.12
C ARG A 79 -2.69 -17.22 -7.22
N LEU A 80 -2.93 -15.92 -7.06
CA LEU A 80 -2.10 -15.06 -6.22
C LEU A 80 -2.39 -15.39 -4.75
N CYS A 81 -1.33 -15.70 -4.01
CA CYS A 81 -1.42 -15.84 -2.56
C CYS A 81 -1.80 -14.49 -1.92
N GLU A 82 -2.33 -14.53 -0.70
CA GLU A 82 -2.74 -13.32 0.02
C GLU A 82 -1.61 -12.28 0.10
N LEU A 83 -0.37 -12.72 0.36
CA LEU A 83 0.81 -11.87 0.40
C LEU A 83 1.05 -11.17 -0.95
N GLN A 84 0.88 -11.87 -2.07
CA GLN A 84 1.00 -11.25 -3.40
C GLN A 84 -0.10 -10.21 -3.63
N ARG A 85 -1.33 -10.47 -3.19
CA ARG A 85 -2.43 -9.51 -3.30
C ARG A 85 -2.15 -8.25 -2.48
N ILE A 86 -1.56 -8.39 -1.29
CA ILE A 86 -1.16 -7.26 -0.46
C ILE A 86 0.01 -6.49 -1.10
N CYS A 87 1.04 -7.19 -1.56
CA CYS A 87 2.22 -6.57 -2.16
C CYS A 87 1.90 -5.74 -3.41
N TYR A 88 0.97 -6.20 -4.25
CA TYR A 88 0.55 -5.52 -5.47
C TYR A 88 -0.61 -4.55 -5.29
N GLY A 89 -1.54 -4.86 -4.37
CA GLY A 89 -2.80 -4.12 -4.22
C GLY A 89 -2.73 -2.94 -3.26
N CYS A 90 -1.81 -2.96 -2.29
CA CYS A 90 -1.69 -1.88 -1.32
C CYS A 90 -0.64 -0.84 -1.74
N THR A 91 -0.89 0.43 -1.41
CA THR A 91 0.09 1.51 -1.57
C THR A 91 1.35 1.23 -0.75
N LYS A 92 2.52 1.61 -1.28
CA LYS A 92 3.81 1.46 -0.60
C LYS A 92 3.79 2.17 0.77
N GLY A 93 4.46 1.58 1.76
CA GLY A 93 4.60 2.15 3.11
C GLY A 93 3.83 1.38 4.20
N ALA A 94 3.49 2.09 5.28
CA ALA A 94 2.99 1.49 6.52
C ALA A 94 1.73 0.63 6.35
N SER A 95 0.78 1.08 5.53
CA SER A 95 -0.46 0.31 5.28
C SER A 95 -0.16 -1.08 4.73
N ARG A 96 0.71 -1.20 3.73
CA ARG A 96 1.09 -2.50 3.16
C ARG A 96 1.81 -3.37 4.17
N ASN A 97 2.76 -2.80 4.93
CA ASN A 97 3.54 -3.53 5.92
C ASN A 97 2.64 -4.10 7.02
N LYS A 98 1.68 -3.32 7.52
CA LYS A 98 0.72 -3.76 8.54
C LYS A 98 -0.17 -4.91 8.05
N HIS A 99 -0.67 -4.84 6.81
CA HIS A 99 -1.45 -5.94 6.24
C HIS A 99 -0.60 -7.19 6.03
N LEU A 100 0.64 -7.02 5.58
CA LEU A 100 1.57 -8.12 5.37
C LEU A 100 1.93 -8.81 6.69
N GLU A 101 2.28 -8.03 7.72
CA GLU A 101 2.56 -8.53 9.07
C GLU A 101 1.38 -9.32 9.62
N LYS A 102 0.16 -8.77 9.50
CA LYS A 102 -1.06 -9.47 9.91
C LYS A 102 -1.26 -10.78 9.14
N SER A 103 -1.07 -10.79 7.83
CA SER A 103 -1.19 -12.00 7.01
C SER A 103 -0.13 -13.05 7.36
N LEU A 104 1.10 -12.63 7.65
CA LEU A 104 2.18 -13.50 8.13
C LEU A 104 1.84 -14.11 9.50
N ALA A 105 1.40 -13.30 10.46
CA ALA A 105 1.00 -13.75 11.79
C ALA A 105 -0.17 -14.74 11.77
N LEU A 106 -1.13 -14.56 10.86
CA LEU A 106 -2.29 -15.44 10.70
C LEU A 106 -1.98 -16.70 9.85
N SER A 107 -0.78 -16.80 9.28
CA SER A 107 -0.41 -17.93 8.42
C SER A 107 -0.44 -19.25 9.20
N LYS A 108 -1.15 -20.24 8.64
CA LYS A 108 -1.19 -21.61 9.19
C LYS A 108 0.00 -22.47 8.76
N THR A 109 0.84 -21.98 7.85
CA THR A 109 1.96 -22.76 7.31
C THR A 109 3.09 -22.85 8.34
N PRO A 110 3.52 -24.06 8.75
CA PRO A 110 4.50 -24.24 9.83
C PRO A 110 5.86 -23.62 9.50
N SER A 111 6.33 -23.74 8.25
CA SER A 111 7.59 -23.11 7.82
C SER A 111 7.58 -21.59 7.96
N ILE A 112 6.44 -20.93 7.72
CA ILE A 112 6.31 -19.48 7.90
C ILE A 112 6.27 -19.12 9.39
N LYS A 113 5.60 -19.92 10.22
CA LYS A 113 5.58 -19.69 11.67
C LYS A 113 6.97 -19.84 12.29
N ASN A 114 7.70 -20.87 11.88
CA ASN A 114 9.08 -21.09 12.33
C ASN A 114 9.99 -19.94 11.90
N MET A 115 9.89 -19.51 10.64
CA MET A 115 10.64 -18.34 10.14
C MET A 115 10.34 -17.07 10.96
N ILE A 116 9.07 -16.80 11.28
CA ILE A 116 8.70 -15.63 12.08
C ILE A 116 9.33 -15.71 13.47
N ARG A 117 9.24 -16.86 14.14
CA ARG A 117 9.84 -17.08 15.46
C ARG A 117 11.35 -16.90 15.44
N GLU A 118 12.03 -17.54 14.48
CA GLU A 118 13.47 -17.41 14.30
C GLU A 118 13.88 -15.96 14.05
N PHE A 119 13.10 -15.21 13.26
CA PHE A 119 13.42 -13.82 12.98
C PHE A 119 13.19 -12.94 14.20
N ASP A 120 12.11 -13.14 14.95
CA ASP A 120 11.83 -12.39 16.17
C ASP A 120 12.91 -12.60 17.24
N GLU A 121 13.42 -13.83 17.40
CA GLU A 121 14.56 -14.13 18.30
C GLU A 121 15.89 -13.54 17.77
N TYR A 122 16.09 -13.60 16.46
CA TYR A 122 17.34 -13.15 15.81
C TYR A 122 17.51 -11.63 15.81
N VAL A 123 16.42 -10.86 15.60
CA VAL A 123 16.51 -9.39 15.47
C VAL A 123 16.97 -8.69 16.74
N GLU A 124 16.77 -9.29 17.91
CA GLU A 124 17.17 -8.73 19.20
C GLU A 124 18.70 -8.68 19.37
N HIS A 125 19.40 -9.65 18.78
CA HIS A 125 20.84 -9.86 18.98
C HIS A 125 21.69 -9.57 17.73
N CYS A 126 21.06 -9.37 16.57
CA CYS A 126 21.80 -9.19 15.31
C CYS A 126 22.46 -7.80 15.16
N SER A 127 23.64 -7.81 14.56
CA SER A 127 24.35 -6.62 14.07
C SER A 127 23.69 -6.03 12.81
N ASP A 128 24.10 -4.82 12.41
CA ASP A 128 23.56 -4.14 11.22
C ASP A 128 23.85 -4.91 9.92
N GLU A 129 25.03 -5.50 9.79
CA GLU A 129 25.44 -6.28 8.61
C GLU A 129 24.61 -7.56 8.46
N GLU A 130 24.43 -8.26 9.57
CA GLU A 130 23.62 -9.47 9.69
C GLU A 130 22.14 -9.21 9.37
N PHE A 131 21.62 -8.08 9.86
CA PHE A 131 20.25 -7.66 9.56
C PHE A 131 20.02 -7.46 8.05
N GLY A 132 21.03 -6.99 7.31
CA GLY A 132 20.96 -6.82 5.86
C GLY A 132 20.65 -8.11 5.08
N LEU A 133 20.96 -9.28 5.64
CA LEU A 133 20.71 -10.60 5.04
C LEU A 133 19.30 -11.15 5.34
N LEU A 134 18.63 -10.60 6.36
CA LEU A 134 17.33 -11.08 6.84
C LEU A 134 16.23 -11.00 5.76
N PRO A 135 16.09 -9.91 4.98
CA PRO A 135 15.11 -9.86 3.90
C PRO A 135 15.28 -10.98 2.87
N ALA A 136 16.51 -11.29 2.49
CA ALA A 136 16.80 -12.35 1.52
C ALA A 136 16.37 -13.74 2.04
N ARG A 137 16.68 -14.04 3.30
CA ARG A 137 16.26 -15.29 3.98
C ARG A 137 14.73 -15.40 4.03
N GLY A 138 14.05 -14.31 4.40
CA GLY A 138 12.60 -14.29 4.54
C GLY A 138 11.87 -14.46 3.20
N ILE A 139 12.38 -13.80 2.15
CA ILE A 139 11.90 -13.99 0.78
C ILE A 139 12.01 -15.46 0.38
N ALA A 140 13.18 -16.08 0.55
CA ALA A 140 13.41 -17.46 0.15
C ALA A 140 12.46 -18.43 0.87
N ALA A 141 12.31 -18.30 2.18
CA ALA A 141 11.41 -19.13 2.98
C ALA A 141 9.94 -18.97 2.56
N ILE A 142 9.45 -17.74 2.36
CA ILE A 142 8.08 -17.48 1.93
C ILE A 142 7.84 -18.00 0.50
N MET A 143 8.77 -17.75 -0.42
CA MET A 143 8.65 -18.21 -1.80
C MET A 143 8.61 -19.73 -1.89
N TYR A 144 9.46 -20.42 -1.12
CA TYR A 144 9.45 -21.87 -1.01
C TYR A 144 8.12 -22.37 -0.41
N ALA A 145 7.72 -21.83 0.74
CA ALA A 145 6.50 -22.24 1.46
C ALA A 145 5.21 -22.03 0.65
N LYS A 146 5.14 -20.94 -0.14
CA LYS A 146 3.97 -20.61 -0.98
C LYS A 146 4.11 -21.08 -2.43
N LYS A 147 5.19 -21.79 -2.78
CA LYS A 147 5.48 -22.29 -4.13
C LYS A 147 5.39 -21.18 -5.20
N ILE A 148 5.87 -19.98 -4.87
CA ILE A 148 5.82 -18.81 -5.76
C ILE A 148 7.01 -18.89 -6.73
N LYS A 149 6.71 -18.89 -8.02
CA LYS A 149 7.74 -18.89 -9.06
C LYS A 149 8.22 -17.45 -9.34
N PRO A 150 9.50 -17.11 -9.07
CA PRO A 150 10.01 -15.74 -9.28
C PRO A 150 9.93 -15.30 -10.74
N LYS A 151 10.09 -16.23 -11.69
CA LYS A 151 10.00 -15.94 -13.13
C LYS A 151 8.63 -15.38 -13.55
N ILE A 152 7.55 -15.78 -12.85
CA ILE A 152 6.19 -15.31 -13.14
C ILE A 152 5.93 -13.97 -12.43
N HIS A 153 6.60 -13.74 -11.30
CA HIS A 153 6.38 -12.59 -10.42
C HIS A 153 7.72 -11.94 -10.03
N PRO A 154 8.42 -11.29 -10.96
CA PRO A 154 9.77 -10.75 -10.73
C PRO A 154 9.80 -9.60 -9.71
N ASP A 155 8.73 -8.81 -9.63
CA ASP A 155 8.64 -7.69 -8.69
C ASP A 155 8.28 -8.11 -7.26
N PHE A 156 7.64 -9.28 -7.10
CA PHE A 156 7.16 -9.73 -5.79
C PHE A 156 8.28 -9.86 -4.75
N PRO A 157 9.42 -10.53 -5.02
CA PRO A 157 10.54 -10.62 -4.08
C PRO A 157 11.02 -9.25 -3.61
N LYS A 158 11.12 -8.28 -4.52
CA LYS A 158 11.57 -6.91 -4.20
C LYS A 158 10.57 -6.17 -3.29
N LEU A 159 9.28 -6.29 -3.59
CA LEU A 159 8.22 -5.66 -2.79
C LEU A 159 8.09 -6.32 -1.40
N LEU A 160 8.19 -7.65 -1.36
CA LEU A 160 8.18 -8.44 -0.15
C LEU A 160 9.39 -8.12 0.72
N GLY A 161 10.60 -8.14 0.16
CA GLY A 161 11.85 -7.83 0.86
C GLY A 161 11.82 -6.50 1.60
N LYS A 162 11.42 -5.43 0.90
CA LYS A 162 11.24 -4.11 1.52
C LYS A 162 10.24 -4.11 2.67
N SER A 163 9.22 -4.95 2.61
CA SER A 163 8.19 -5.00 3.65
C SER A 163 8.68 -5.82 4.85
N ILE A 164 9.41 -6.92 4.60
CA ILE A 164 10.11 -7.72 5.62
C ILE A 164 11.12 -6.85 6.36
N GLU A 165 12.03 -6.19 5.64
CA GLU A 165 13.02 -5.27 6.20
C GLU A 165 12.39 -4.25 7.15
N GLN A 166 11.27 -3.66 6.75
CA GLN A 166 10.58 -2.67 7.58
C GLN A 166 9.92 -3.29 8.81
N ILE A 167 9.20 -4.40 8.67
CA ILE A 167 8.51 -5.07 9.79
C ILE A 167 9.52 -5.45 10.88
N TRP A 168 10.59 -6.15 10.50
CA TRP A 168 11.61 -6.59 11.45
C TRP A 168 12.58 -5.48 11.86
N GLY A 169 12.76 -4.46 11.03
CA GLY A 169 13.50 -3.25 11.39
C GLY A 169 12.82 -2.46 12.50
N TYR A 170 11.48 -2.35 12.46
CA TYR A 170 10.73 -1.75 13.56
C TYR A 170 10.81 -2.58 14.85
N ARG A 171 10.76 -3.91 14.76
CA ARG A 171 10.93 -4.79 15.94
C ARG A 171 12.31 -4.61 16.56
N ARG A 172 13.36 -4.62 15.74
CA ARG A 172 14.73 -4.34 16.17
C ARG A 172 14.86 -2.98 16.84
N LEU A 173 14.29 -1.93 16.22
CA LEU A 173 14.29 -0.59 16.81
C LEU A 173 13.61 -0.57 18.18
N MET A 174 12.49 -1.28 18.36
CA MET A 174 11.85 -1.39 19.66
C MET A 174 12.78 -2.02 20.71
N HIS A 175 13.50 -3.09 20.38
CA HIS A 175 14.49 -3.68 21.31
C HIS A 175 15.60 -2.69 21.68
N VAL A 176 16.11 -1.92 20.71
CA VAL A 176 17.13 -0.89 20.96
C VAL A 176 16.58 0.21 21.87
N VAL A 177 15.36 0.69 21.60
CA VAL A 177 14.71 1.73 22.40
C VAL A 177 14.43 1.26 23.83
N GLU A 178 13.92 0.05 24.02
CA GLU A 178 13.68 -0.49 25.37
C GLU A 178 14.99 -0.68 26.13
N ARG A 179 16.06 -1.15 25.47
CA ARG A 179 17.40 -1.26 26.08
C ARG A 179 17.94 0.10 26.53
N LEU A 180 17.81 1.13 25.70
CA LEU A 180 18.20 2.50 26.06
C LEU A 180 17.32 3.08 27.16
N ARG A 181 16.05 2.71 27.22
CA ARG A 181 15.12 3.14 28.27
C ARG A 181 15.46 2.51 29.63
N GLU A 182 15.99 1.30 29.64
CA GLU A 182 16.41 0.58 30.85
C GLU A 182 17.80 1.00 31.35
N GLU A 183 18.62 1.63 30.50
CA GLU A 183 19.95 2.11 30.84
C GLU A 183 19.86 3.23 31.89
N GLN A 184 20.38 2.97 33.09
CA GLN A 184 20.49 3.97 34.15
C GLN A 184 21.74 4.82 33.93
N TYR A 185 21.65 6.09 34.29
CA TYR A 185 22.81 6.97 34.30
C TYR A 185 23.85 6.47 35.30
N ASP A 186 25.11 6.48 34.87
CA ASP A 186 26.28 6.10 35.66
C ASP A 186 27.32 7.22 35.57
N ALA A 187 27.70 7.75 36.73
CA ALA A 187 28.64 8.85 36.88
C ALA A 187 30.10 8.46 36.57
N GLU A 188 30.41 7.17 36.65
CA GLU A 188 31.72 6.58 36.35
C GLU A 188 31.85 6.20 34.87
N ASP A 189 30.74 6.17 34.11
CA ASP A 189 30.77 5.97 32.66
C ASP A 189 31.03 7.28 31.92
N GLN A 190 32.23 7.39 31.38
CA GLN A 190 32.68 8.52 30.57
C GLN A 190 31.73 8.86 29.40
N ARG A 191 31.05 7.88 28.80
CA ARG A 191 30.11 8.11 27.70
C ARG A 191 28.85 8.84 28.15
N HIS A 192 28.37 8.54 29.35
CA HIS A 192 27.23 9.24 29.95
C HIS A 192 27.60 10.69 30.27
N GLU A 193 28.80 10.91 30.80
CA GLU A 193 29.33 12.25 31.04
C GLU A 193 29.46 13.08 29.76
N GLU A 194 30.03 12.49 28.71
CA GLU A 194 30.19 13.16 27.42
C GLU A 194 28.84 13.59 26.83
N LYS A 195 27.84 12.71 26.84
CA LYS A 195 26.47 13.03 26.41
C LYS A 195 25.84 14.13 27.26
N LEU A 196 26.07 14.13 28.57
CA LEU A 196 25.55 15.16 29.48
C LEU A 196 26.19 16.53 29.21
N LEU A 197 27.51 16.56 28.99
CA LEU A 197 28.23 17.79 28.63
C LEU A 197 27.83 18.31 27.24
N GLU A 198 27.62 17.42 26.28
CA GLU A 198 27.09 17.77 24.96
C GLU A 198 25.70 18.39 25.10
N LEU A 199 24.82 17.75 25.88
CA LEU A 199 23.48 18.27 26.16
C LEU A 199 23.54 19.67 26.78
N TRP A 200 24.42 19.89 27.77
CA TRP A 200 24.61 21.21 28.37
C TRP A 200 25.04 22.26 27.35
N LYS A 201 26.02 21.97 26.50
CA LYS A 201 26.49 22.88 25.44
C LYS A 201 25.38 23.25 24.47
N LEU A 202 24.47 22.33 24.18
CA LEU A 202 23.32 22.57 23.30
C LEU A 202 22.22 23.40 23.97
N LEU A 203 21.98 23.21 25.27
CA LEU A 203 20.98 23.98 26.02
C LEU A 203 21.46 25.38 26.42
N MET A 204 22.72 25.51 26.83
CA MET A 204 23.32 26.72 27.41
C MET A 204 24.67 27.05 26.73
N PRO A 205 24.67 27.46 25.44
CA PRO A 205 25.90 27.66 24.68
C PRO A 205 26.77 28.83 25.18
N GLU A 206 26.17 29.81 25.84
CA GLU A 206 26.85 31.04 26.29
C GLU A 206 27.42 30.94 27.72
N VAL A 207 27.07 29.88 28.47
CA VAL A 207 27.46 29.72 29.87
C VAL A 207 28.39 28.50 30.00
N PRO A 208 29.71 28.70 30.22
CA PRO A 208 30.63 27.59 30.44
C PRO A 208 30.31 26.88 31.76
N LEU A 209 30.44 25.56 31.77
CA LEU A 209 30.24 24.76 32.98
C LEU A 209 31.46 24.92 33.90
N GLU A 210 31.30 25.56 35.06
CA GLU A 210 32.41 25.88 35.97
C GLU A 210 32.89 24.69 36.80
N SER A 211 31.98 23.82 37.20
CA SER A 211 32.28 22.55 37.86
C SER A 211 31.14 21.57 37.67
N ARG A 212 31.45 20.28 37.79
CA ARG A 212 30.46 19.22 37.91
C ARG A 212 29.99 19.10 39.35
#